data_AF-A0A7X1P864-F1
#
_entry.id   AF-A0A7X1P864-F1
#
_cell.length_a   1.000
_cell.length_b   1.000
_cell.length_c   1.000
_cell.angle_alpha   90.00
_cell.angle_beta   90.00
_cell.angle_gamma   90.00
#
_symmetry.space_group_name_H-M   'P 1'
#
loop_
_entity.id
_entity.type
_entity.pdbx_description
1 polymer ?
#
loop_
_entity_poly.entity_id
_entity_poly.type
_entity_poly.pdbx_seq_one_letter_code
_entity_poly.pdbx_strand_id
1 'polypeptide(L)'
;MRFAQAIQSLFEDAEYGVALELGPQAELLWLAQMSVRQAHPVLWASSLAKGRDAMGQVLASAAQLHASRVTLDFASMQARQAPRCRLALPSYPFQHRQFWPGKADRPHAAAV
;
A
#
# COMPACT_ATOMS: atom_id res chain seq x y z
N MET A 1 -2.02 -9.33 32.02
CA MET A 1 -2.21 -9.04 30.58
C MET A 1 -1.12 -9.81 29.82
N ARG A 2 -1.45 -10.62 28.80
CA ARG A 2 -0.50 -11.51 28.09
C ARG A 2 -0.34 -11.08 26.62
N PHE A 3 0.15 -9.87 26.40
CA PHE A 3 0.22 -9.26 25.07
C PHE A 3 1.17 -10.00 24.11
N ALA A 4 2.44 -10.18 24.50
CA ALA A 4 3.45 -10.80 23.65
C ALA A 4 3.04 -12.21 23.21
N GLN A 5 2.52 -13.03 24.14
CA GLN A 5 2.04 -14.37 23.83
C GLN A 5 0.86 -14.34 22.85
N ALA A 6 -0.08 -13.40 23.01
CA ALA A 6 -1.19 -13.27 22.09
C ALA A 6 -0.75 -12.86 20.67
N ILE A 7 0.21 -11.93 20.54
CA ILE A 7 0.78 -11.55 19.24
C ILE A 7 1.56 -12.73 18.62
N GLN A 8 2.32 -13.48 19.42
CA GLN A 8 3.03 -14.67 18.94
C GLN A 8 2.07 -15.70 18.37
N SER A 9 1.07 -16.11 19.14
CA SER A 9 0.08 -17.09 18.68
C SER A 9 -0.67 -16.61 17.42
N LEU A 10 -1.01 -15.32 17.35
CA LEU A 10 -1.64 -14.74 16.16
C LEU A 10 -0.77 -14.94 14.91
N PHE A 11 0.52 -14.60 14.97
CA PHE A 11 1.44 -14.69 13.82
C PHE A 11 1.93 -16.11 13.52
N GLU A 12 1.71 -17.08 14.41
CA GLU A 12 1.94 -18.51 14.15
C GLU A 12 0.82 -19.11 13.29
N ASP A 13 -0.42 -18.70 13.53
CA ASP A 13 -1.60 -19.31 12.90
C ASP A 13 -1.88 -18.81 11.48
N ALA A 14 -1.40 -17.61 11.12
CA ALA A 14 -1.66 -17.01 9.81
C ALA A 14 -0.63 -15.99 9.36
N GLU A 15 -0.53 -15.82 8.03
CA GLU A 15 0.27 -14.80 7.40
C GLU A 15 -0.50 -13.49 7.25
N TYR A 16 -0.32 -12.56 8.18
CA TYR A 16 -0.87 -11.21 8.07
C TYR A 16 0.05 -10.30 7.23
N GLY A 17 -0.52 -9.58 6.27
CA GLY A 17 0.23 -8.59 5.48
C GLY A 17 0.24 -7.18 6.12
N VAL A 18 -0.63 -6.92 7.09
CA VAL A 18 -0.83 -5.59 7.70
C VAL A 18 -1.19 -5.73 9.17
N ALA A 19 -0.60 -4.88 10.01
CA ALA A 19 -0.98 -4.63 11.39
C ALA A 19 -1.24 -3.13 11.59
N LEU A 20 -2.44 -2.79 12.06
CA LEU A 20 -2.86 -1.42 12.35
C LEU A 20 -3.16 -1.24 13.84
N GLU A 21 -2.42 -0.37 14.52
CA GLU A 21 -2.74 0.04 15.89
C GLU A 21 -3.81 1.14 15.86
N LEU A 22 -4.86 0.96 16.65
CA LEU A 22 -5.92 1.94 16.85
C LEU A 22 -5.75 2.59 18.22
N GLY A 23 -5.29 3.84 18.23
CA GLY A 23 -5.07 4.56 19.49
C GLY A 23 -4.32 5.88 19.31
N PRO A 24 -4.25 6.70 20.37
CA PRO A 24 -3.54 7.99 20.37
C PRO A 24 -2.02 7.86 20.37
N GLN A 25 -1.52 6.66 20.69
CA GLN A 25 -0.11 6.29 20.76
C GLN A 25 0.16 5.14 19.78
N ALA A 26 1.43 4.85 19.53
CA ALA A 26 1.89 3.80 18.63
C ALA A 26 2.84 2.81 19.36
N GLU A 27 2.60 2.59 20.65
CA GLU A 27 3.47 1.79 21.52
C GLU A 27 3.26 0.29 21.32
N LEU A 28 2.03 -0.13 21.01
CA LEU A 28 1.70 -1.54 20.81
C LEU A 28 2.34 -2.09 19.53
N LEU A 29 2.50 -1.27 18.48
CA LEU A 29 3.22 -1.66 17.27
C LEU A 29 4.66 -2.08 17.59
N TRP A 30 5.36 -1.26 18.37
CA TRP A 30 6.75 -1.54 18.74
C TRP A 30 6.85 -2.82 19.59
N LEU A 31 5.97 -2.97 20.59
CA LEU A 31 5.92 -4.18 21.42
C LEU A 31 5.56 -5.42 20.59
N ALA A 32 4.64 -5.31 19.62
CA ALA A 32 4.25 -6.41 18.76
C ALA A 32 5.39 -6.83 17.85
N GLN A 33 6.09 -5.88 17.23
CA GLN A 33 7.27 -6.14 16.39
C GLN A 33 8.38 -6.88 17.15
N MET A 34 8.61 -6.55 18.42
CA MET A 34 9.59 -7.26 19.25
C MET A 34 9.15 -8.66 19.66
N SER A 35 7.84 -8.92 19.66
CA SER A 35 7.27 -10.18 20.13
C SER A 35 7.38 -11.30 19.09
N VAL A 36 7.56 -10.99 17.81
CA VAL A 36 7.53 -11.96 16.71
C VAL A 36 8.77 -11.87 15.82
N ARG A 37 9.19 -13.01 15.25
CA ARG A 37 10.12 -13.03 14.12
C ARG A 37 9.30 -13.11 12.84
N GLN A 38 9.42 -12.10 12.00
CA GLN A 38 8.66 -12.01 10.75
C GLN A 38 9.23 -13.00 9.74
N ALA A 39 8.42 -13.98 9.33
CA ALA A 39 8.75 -14.89 8.23
C ALA A 39 8.52 -14.23 6.85
N HIS A 40 7.60 -13.27 6.79
CA HIS A 40 7.21 -12.52 5.60
C HIS A 40 7.02 -11.02 5.92
N PRO A 41 7.03 -10.13 4.92
CA PRO A 41 6.87 -8.69 5.13
C PRO A 41 5.49 -8.32 5.69
N VAL A 42 5.48 -7.47 6.73
CA VAL A 42 4.27 -6.94 7.37
C VAL A 42 4.32 -5.43 7.35
N LEU A 43 3.25 -4.76 6.87
CA LEU A 43 3.10 -3.33 7.05
C LEU A 43 2.60 -3.03 8.48
N TRP A 44 3.36 -2.24 9.22
CA TRP A 44 2.99 -1.77 10.56
C TRP A 44 2.58 -0.29 10.49
N ALA A 45 1.32 0.01 10.78
CA ALA A 45 0.75 1.35 10.70
C ALA A 45 0.00 1.71 11.99
N SER A 46 -0.13 3.01 12.27
CA SER A 46 -0.90 3.52 13.43
C SER A 46 -1.99 4.48 12.98
N SER A 47 -3.17 4.45 13.61
CA SER A 47 -4.24 5.41 13.31
C SER A 47 -3.87 6.83 13.74
N LEU A 48 -3.24 6.99 14.91
CA LEU A 48 -2.75 8.27 15.43
C LEU A 48 -1.35 8.07 16.03
N ALA A 49 -0.64 9.16 16.24
CA ALA A 49 0.65 9.12 16.91
C ALA A 49 0.84 10.38 17.74
N LYS A 50 1.47 10.22 18.91
CA LYS A 50 1.74 11.31 19.82
C LYS A 50 2.58 12.40 19.14
N GLY A 51 2.13 13.65 19.22
CA GLY A 51 2.81 14.80 18.63
C GLY A 51 2.68 14.93 17.10
N ARG A 52 1.82 14.12 16.46
CA ARG A 52 1.47 14.27 15.04
C ARG A 52 0.07 14.87 14.89
N ASP A 53 -0.14 15.55 13.77
CA ASP A 53 -1.48 15.94 13.34
C ASP A 53 -2.34 14.69 13.10
N ALA A 54 -3.53 14.66 13.70
CA ALA A 54 -4.40 13.49 13.70
C ALA A 54 -4.85 13.12 12.28
N MET A 55 -5.28 14.11 11.49
CA MET A 55 -5.76 13.86 10.13
C MET A 55 -4.63 13.45 9.20
N GLY A 56 -3.49 14.14 9.27
CA GLY A 56 -2.28 13.81 8.53
C GLY A 56 -1.78 12.40 8.84
N GLN A 57 -1.80 11.97 10.11
CA GLN A 57 -1.41 10.61 10.48
C GLN A 57 -2.37 9.55 9.93
N VAL A 58 -3.69 9.78 10.03
CA VAL A 58 -4.69 8.86 9.46
C VAL A 58 -4.51 8.75 7.94
N LEU A 59 -4.35 9.87 7.24
CA LEU A 59 -4.16 9.89 5.79
C LEU A 59 -2.83 9.25 5.36
N ALA A 60 -1.76 9.43 6.13
CA ALA A 60 -0.48 8.77 5.88
C ALA A 60 -0.62 7.24 6.02
N SER A 61 -1.29 6.76 7.06
CA SER A 61 -1.56 5.33 7.25
C SER A 61 -2.47 4.79 6.14
N ALA A 62 -3.51 5.52 5.74
CA ALA A 62 -4.35 5.15 4.60
C ALA A 62 -3.54 5.06 3.28
N ALA A 63 -2.63 5.99 3.04
CA ALA A 63 -1.74 5.94 1.87
C ALA A 63 -0.84 4.70 1.88
N GLN A 64 -0.28 4.34 3.05
CA GLN A 64 0.51 3.11 3.22
C GLN A 64 -0.32 1.85 2.94
N LEU A 65 -1.55 1.78 3.49
CA LEU A 65 -2.47 0.67 3.27
C LEU A 65 -2.79 0.51 1.78
N HIS A 66 -3.14 1.61 1.10
CA HIS A 66 -3.42 1.60 -0.34
C HIS A 66 -2.20 1.17 -1.17
N ALA A 67 -1.00 1.66 -0.84
CA ALA A 67 0.24 1.25 -1.51
C ALA A 67 0.55 -0.24 -1.31
N SER A 68 0.17 -0.80 -0.16
CA SER A 68 0.22 -2.23 0.15
C SER A 68 -0.95 -3.03 -0.41
N ARG A 69 -1.73 -2.46 -1.35
CA ARG A 69 -2.87 -3.08 -2.04
C ARG A 69 -4.06 -3.43 -1.15
N VAL A 70 -4.19 -2.79 0.00
CA VAL A 70 -5.43 -2.86 0.79
C VAL A 70 -6.50 -2.04 0.06
N THR A 71 -7.65 -2.66 -0.21
CA THR A 71 -8.80 -1.98 -0.81
C THR A 71 -9.38 -1.00 0.19
N LEU A 72 -9.36 0.29 -0.14
CA LEU A 72 -10.00 1.35 0.64
C LEU A 72 -11.25 1.85 -0.06
N ASP A 73 -12.30 2.10 0.73
CA ASP A 73 -13.49 2.78 0.25
C ASP A 73 -13.28 4.30 0.31
N PHE A 74 -12.74 4.86 -0.77
CA PHE A 74 -12.54 6.30 -0.90
C PHE A 74 -13.85 7.09 -0.93
N ALA A 75 -14.97 6.47 -1.30
CA ALA A 75 -16.26 7.14 -1.35
C ALA A 75 -16.76 7.46 0.07
N SER A 76 -16.66 6.51 1.01
CA SER A 76 -17.03 6.76 2.41
C SER A 76 -16.09 7.76 3.10
N MET A 77 -14.78 7.71 2.82
CA MET A 77 -13.80 8.68 3.37
C MET A 77 -14.12 10.13 2.99
N GLN A 78 -14.76 10.35 1.84
CA GLN A 78 -15.05 11.68 1.30
C GLN A 78 -16.54 12.05 1.39
N ALA A 79 -17.39 11.19 1.94
CA ALA A 79 -18.85 11.36 1.94
C ALA A 79 -19.33 12.64 2.65
N ARG A 80 -18.54 13.20 3.56
CA ARG A 80 -18.86 14.41 4.34
C ARG A 80 -18.18 15.68 3.81
N GLN A 81 -17.48 15.60 2.68
CA GLN A 81 -16.75 16.73 2.10
C GLN A 81 -17.63 17.54 1.13
N ALA A 82 -17.20 18.77 0.84
CA ALA A 82 -17.82 19.71 -0.10
C ALA A 82 -18.16 19.07 -1.47
N PRO A 83 -19.02 19.68 -2.30
CA PRO A 83 -19.40 19.11 -3.60
C PRO A 83 -18.18 18.71 -4.44
N ARG A 84 -18.19 17.45 -4.90
CA ARG A 84 -17.09 16.87 -5.67
C ARG A 84 -17.05 17.49 -7.07
N CYS A 85 -15.85 17.86 -7.50
CA CYS A 85 -15.57 18.31 -8.85
C CYS A 85 -14.54 17.38 -9.51
N ARG A 86 -14.75 16.99 -10.77
CA ARG A 86 -13.71 16.31 -11.54
C ARG A 86 -12.68 17.34 -11.99
N LEU A 87 -11.42 17.10 -11.65
CA LEU A 87 -10.30 17.95 -12.07
C LEU A 87 -9.62 17.32 -13.29
N ALA A 88 -9.20 18.16 -14.23
CA ALA A 88 -8.31 17.72 -15.31
C ALA A 88 -6.91 17.50 -14.73
N LEU A 89 -6.44 16.26 -14.77
CA LEU A 89 -5.09 15.90 -14.37
C LEU A 89 -4.24 15.61 -15.62
N PRO A 90 -2.91 15.75 -15.53
CA PRO A 90 -2.02 15.27 -16.59
C PRO A 90 -2.32 13.81 -16.93
N SER A 91 -2.23 13.46 -18.22
CA SER A 91 -2.33 12.07 -18.64
C SER A 91 -1.19 11.25 -18.04
N TYR A 92 -1.44 9.95 -17.85
CA TYR A 92 -0.41 9.02 -17.38
C TYR A 92 0.84 9.11 -18.26
N PRO A 93 2.05 9.31 -17.68
CA PRO A 93 3.28 9.42 -18.43
C PRO A 93 3.74 8.02 -18.89
N PHE A 94 3.15 7.52 -19.97
CA PHE A 94 3.48 6.20 -20.51
C PHE A 94 4.97 6.11 -20.87
N GLN A 95 5.58 4.96 -20.58
CA GLN A 95 6.93 4.63 -21.02
C GLN A 95 6.86 4.17 -22.48
N HIS A 96 7.02 5.10 -23.41
CA HIS A 96 6.89 4.82 -24.84
C HIS A 96 8.05 3.94 -25.35
N ARG A 97 7.71 2.91 -26.12
CA ARG A 97 8.66 2.10 -26.90
C ARG A 97 8.10 1.87 -28.29
N GLN A 98 9.01 1.77 -29.27
CA GLN A 98 8.61 1.53 -30.64
C GLN A 98 8.41 0.02 -30.91
N PHE A 99 7.18 -0.39 -31.26
CA PHE A 99 6.82 -1.76 -31.63
C PHE A 99 6.38 -1.89 -33.10
N TRP A 100 7.27 -1.53 -34.03
CA TRP A 100 7.01 -1.67 -35.47
C TRP A 100 7.51 -3.06 -35.91
N PRO A 101 6.71 -3.86 -36.64
CA PRO A 101 7.23 -5.07 -37.27
C PRO A 101 8.28 -4.70 -38.31
N GLY A 102 9.45 -5.34 -38.27
CA GLY A 102 10.48 -5.19 -39.31
C GLY A 102 9.95 -5.68 -40.66
N LYS A 103 10.46 -5.12 -41.77
CA LYS A 103 10.24 -5.70 -43.11
C LYS A 103 10.70 -7.15 -43.08
N ALA A 104 9.82 -8.10 -43.41
CA ALA A 104 10.23 -9.46 -43.68
C ALA A 104 11.31 -9.42 -44.78
N ASP A 105 12.47 -9.99 -44.50
CA ASP A 105 13.58 -10.05 -45.43
C ASP A 105 13.11 -10.88 -46.64
N ARG A 106 12.81 -10.21 -47.76
CA ARG A 106 12.50 -10.93 -48.99
C ARG A 106 13.84 -11.50 -49.48
N PRO A 107 13.96 -12.82 -49.69
CA PRO A 107 15.19 -13.37 -50.24
C PRO A 107 15.48 -12.68 -51.58
N HIS A 108 16.64 -12.03 -51.65
CA HIS A 108 17.13 -11.39 -52.86
C HIS A 108 17.37 -12.51 -53.89
N ALA A 109 16.49 -12.62 -54.89
CA ALA A 109 16.66 -13.60 -55.96
C ALA A 109 17.97 -13.29 -56.69
N ALA A 110 18.90 -14.25 -56.65
CA ALA A 110 20.16 -14.18 -57.38
C ALA A 110 19.86 -14.07 -58.88
N ALA A 111 20.35 -13.00 -59.50
CA ALA A 111 20.31 -12.82 -60.94
C ALA A 111 21.26 -13.83 -61.61
N VAL A 112 20.75 -14.50 -62.66
CA VAL A 112 21.46 -15.41 -63.57
C VAL A 112 22.18 -14.60 -64.65
#